data_AF-A0A0R0L574-F1
#
_entry.id   AF-A0A0R0L574-F1
#
_cell.length_a   1.000
_cell.length_b   1.000
_cell.length_c   1.000
_cell.angle_alpha   90.00
_cell.angle_beta   90.00
_cell.angle_gamma   90.00
#
_symmetry.space_group_name_H-M   'P 1'
#
loop_
_entity.id
_entity.type
_entity.pdbx_description
1 polymer ?
#
loop_
_entity_poly.entity_id
_entity_poly.type
_entity_poly.pdbx_seq_one_letter_code
_entity_poly.pdbx_strand_id
1 'polypeptide(L)'
;MRSIMALVVESIYGENIVSLERWKGLRCLQIHIHVDVLGEIAITANLNFLNQLETVSSNLDEFLYTFKVQYIPPIVMTCLLPKSYPSDQPPIFTLC
;
A
#
# COMPACT_ATOMS: atom_id res chain seq x y z
N MET A 1 -0.70 -27.28 -9.83
CA MET A 1 -2.08 -26.76 -9.79
C MET A 1 -2.04 -25.33 -9.26
N ARG A 2 -2.42 -24.31 -10.04
CA ARG A 2 -2.56 -22.93 -9.54
C ARG A 2 -3.74 -22.89 -8.56
N SER A 3 -3.62 -22.14 -7.46
CA SER A 3 -4.73 -21.97 -6.52
C SER A 3 -5.83 -21.13 -7.18
N ILE A 4 -7.10 -21.46 -6.90
CA ILE A 4 -8.25 -20.70 -7.41
C ILE A 4 -8.16 -19.22 -7.05
N MET A 5 -7.62 -18.89 -5.87
CA MET A 5 -7.40 -17.50 -5.46
C MET A 5 -6.40 -16.77 -6.35
N ALA A 6 -5.35 -17.45 -6.82
CA ALA A 6 -4.39 -16.82 -7.72
C ALA A 6 -5.04 -16.49 -9.07
N LEU A 7 -5.87 -17.40 -9.60
CA LEU A 7 -6.60 -17.18 -10.85
C LEU A 7 -7.61 -16.03 -10.74
N VAL A 8 -8.32 -15.92 -9.60
CA VAL A 8 -9.25 -14.82 -9.34
C VAL A 8 -8.51 -13.49 -9.33
N VAL A 9 -7.38 -13.39 -8.62
CA VAL A 9 -6.59 -12.15 -8.56
C VAL A 9 -6.01 -11.82 -9.93
N GLU A 10 -5.48 -12.80 -10.67
CA GLU A 10 -5.03 -12.64 -12.06
C GLU A 10 -6.17 -12.11 -12.96
N SER A 11 -7.40 -12.59 -12.77
CA SER A 11 -8.57 -12.15 -13.56
C SER A 11 -9.05 -10.74 -13.21
N ILE A 12 -8.89 -10.30 -11.95
CA ILE A 12 -9.30 -8.96 -11.50
C ILE A 12 -8.32 -7.90 -12.01
N TYR A 13 -7.02 -8.16 -11.88
CA TYR A 13 -5.99 -7.17 -12.21
C TYR A 13 -5.48 -7.29 -13.65
N GLY A 14 -5.76 -8.40 -14.35
CA GLY A 14 -5.39 -8.60 -15.75
C GLY A 14 -3.89 -8.44 -15.96
N GLU A 15 -3.50 -7.51 -16.82
CA GLU A 15 -2.09 -7.25 -17.15
C GLU A 15 -1.32 -6.54 -16.03
N ASN A 16 -2.01 -6.03 -15.00
CA ASN A 16 -1.39 -5.31 -13.89
C ASN A 16 -0.84 -6.25 -12.80
N ILE A 17 -0.84 -7.57 -13.02
CA ILE A 17 -0.32 -8.55 -12.07
C ILE A 17 0.94 -9.24 -12.61
N VAL A 18 1.95 -9.33 -11.76
CA VAL A 18 3.17 -10.10 -11.98
C VAL A 18 3.23 -11.20 -10.93
N SER A 19 3.07 -12.45 -11.36
CA SER A 19 3.30 -13.61 -10.49
C SER A 19 4.81 -13.83 -10.36
N LEU A 20 5.38 -13.47 -9.21
CA LEU A 20 6.78 -13.72 -8.92
C LEU A 20 6.92 -15.16 -8.40
N GLU A 21 7.54 -16.02 -9.21
CA GLU A 21 7.66 -17.44 -8.86
C GLU A 21 8.52 -17.64 -7.60
N ARG A 22 7.89 -18.25 -6.59
CA ARG A 22 8.48 -18.88 -5.39
C ARG A 22 9.62 -18.12 -4.72
N TRP A 23 9.34 -16.97 -4.11
CA TRP A 23 10.29 -16.40 -3.14
C TRP A 23 10.41 -17.34 -1.93
N LYS A 24 11.54 -18.03 -1.78
CA LYS A 24 11.79 -19.02 -0.70
C LYS A 24 10.70 -20.09 -0.55
N GLY A 25 10.05 -20.48 -1.66
CA GLY A 25 8.97 -21.48 -1.66
C GLY A 25 7.60 -20.94 -1.22
N LEU A 26 7.45 -19.63 -1.07
CA LEU A 26 6.18 -18.92 -0.86
C LEU A 26 5.66 -18.39 -2.19
N ARG A 27 4.34 -18.35 -2.39
CA ARG A 27 3.80 -17.73 -3.62
C ARG A 27 3.77 -16.23 -3.43
N CYS A 28 4.30 -15.48 -4.39
CA CYS A 28 4.34 -14.04 -4.37
C CYS A 28 3.61 -13.49 -5.61
N LEU A 29 2.73 -12.51 -5.39
CA LEU A 29 2.02 -11.79 -6.44
C LEU A 29 2.34 -10.31 -6.26
N GLN A 30 2.74 -9.64 -7.33
CA GLN A 30 2.88 -8.18 -7.34
C GLN A 30 1.78 -7.60 -8.22
N ILE A 31 1.11 -6.57 -7.71
CA ILE A 31 -0.01 -5.91 -8.37
C ILE A 31 0.36 -4.43 -8.51
N HIS A 32 0.37 -3.95 -9.75
CA HIS A 32 0.58 -2.55 -10.08
C HIS A 32 -0.77 -1.83 -9.99
N ILE A 33 -0.91 -0.94 -9.02
CA ILE A 33 -2.14 -0.19 -8.79
C ILE A 33 -1.94 1.21 -9.35
N HIS A 34 -2.66 1.50 -10.43
CA HIS A 34 -2.79 2.85 -10.95
C HIS A 34 -3.99 3.51 -10.30
N VAL A 35 -3.78 4.68 -9.68
CA VAL A 35 -4.84 5.47 -9.06
C VAL A 35 -5.14 6.66 -9.96
N ASP A 36 -6.24 6.57 -10.69
CA ASP A 36 -6.73 7.69 -11.49
C ASP A 36 -7.32 8.76 -10.58
N VAL A 37 -6.84 9.98 -10.75
CA VAL A 37 -7.28 11.13 -9.97
C VAL A 37 -8.14 12.02 -10.86
N LEU A 38 -9.41 12.22 -10.47
CA LEU A 38 -10.30 13.18 -11.14
C LEU A 38 -9.99 14.60 -10.64
N GLY A 39 -8.87 15.16 -11.09
CA GLY A 39 -8.44 16.53 -10.80
C GLY A 39 -7.26 16.62 -9.84
N GLU A 40 -7.25 17.66 -9.01
CA GLU A 40 -6.17 17.89 -8.03
C GLU A 40 -6.52 17.27 -6.67
N ILE A 41 -5.62 16.47 -6.10
CA ILE A 41 -5.72 16.01 -4.70
C ILE A 41 -4.95 16.98 -3.81
N ALA A 42 -5.59 17.47 -2.76
CA ALA A 42 -4.91 18.17 -1.69
C ALA A 42 -4.29 17.15 -0.71
N ILE A 43 -2.97 17.21 -0.55
CA ILE A 43 -2.23 16.47 0.48
C ILE A 43 -1.90 17.44 1.60
N THR A 44 -2.40 17.15 2.79
CA THR A 44 -2.13 17.94 4.00
C THR A 44 -1.23 17.15 4.93
N ALA A 45 -0.07 17.70 5.25
CA ALA A 45 0.86 17.17 6.23
C ALA A 45 0.87 18.08 7.47
N ASN A 46 0.72 17.49 8.64
CA ASN A 46 1.00 18.18 9.90
C ASN A 46 2.51 18.13 10.13
N LEU A 47 3.16 19.29 10.10
CA LEU A 47 4.61 19.43 10.28
C LEU A 47 4.97 19.84 11.71
N ASN A 48 4.11 19.56 12.69
CA ASN A 48 4.48 19.67 14.09
C ASN A 48 5.62 18.68 14.35
N PHE A 49 6.85 19.19 14.26
CA PHE A 49 8.02 18.49 14.75
C PHE A 49 7.79 18.27 16.24
N LEU A 50 7.60 17.01 16.61
CA LEU A 50 7.49 16.55 17.98
C LEU A 50 8.82 16.82 18.70
N ASN A 51 9.02 18.06 19.13
CA ASN A 51 9.71 18.30 20.39
C ASN A 51 8.76 17.78 21.47
N GLN A 52 8.81 16.46 21.66
CA GLN A 52 8.21 15.71 22.75
C GLN A 52 8.96 16.03 24.06
N LEU A 53 9.28 17.31 24.28
CA LEU A 53 9.84 17.86 25.48
C LEU A 53 8.73 18.69 26.13
N GLU A 54 8.06 18.05 27.07
CA GLU A 54 7.45 18.66 28.25
C GLU A 54 7.68 20.17 28.36
N THR A 55 6.66 20.99 28.10
CA THR A 55 6.26 22.15 28.93
C THR A 55 5.34 23.10 28.14
N VAL A 56 4.14 23.30 28.69
CA VAL A 56 3.47 24.61 28.77
C VAL A 56 3.28 25.37 27.44
N SER A 57 2.14 25.16 26.78
CA SER A 57 1.13 26.21 26.59
C SER A 57 0.08 25.79 25.56
N SER A 58 -1.17 25.95 25.95
CA SER A 58 -2.33 26.11 25.09
C SER A 58 -2.03 27.03 23.90
N ASN A 59 -2.32 26.57 22.67
CA ASN A 59 -2.16 27.25 21.37
C ASN A 59 -0.90 26.88 20.55
N LEU A 60 -0.56 25.60 20.44
CA LEU A 60 0.23 25.16 19.27
C LEU A 60 -0.67 25.21 18.05
N ASP A 61 -0.66 26.34 17.33
CA ASP A 61 -1.27 26.44 16.00
C ASP A 61 -0.83 25.24 15.17
N GLU A 62 -1.77 24.40 14.73
CA GLU A 62 -1.45 23.22 13.92
C GLU A 62 -0.73 23.69 12.65
N PHE A 63 0.57 23.38 12.53
CA PHE A 63 1.31 23.73 11.33
C PHE A 63 0.97 22.74 10.22
N LEU A 64 -0.18 22.97 9.58
CA LEU A 64 -0.65 22.20 8.46
C LEU A 64 -0.07 22.78 7.16
N TYR A 65 0.74 21.99 6.47
CA TYR A 65 1.16 22.30 5.11
C TYR A 65 0.29 21.52 4.13
N THR A 66 -0.42 22.25 3.27
CA THR A 66 -1.24 21.65 2.21
C THR A 66 -0.68 22.01 0.85
N PHE A 67 -0.49 20.99 0.00
CA PHE A 67 -0.15 21.17 -1.41
C PHE A 67 -1.06 20.31 -2.27
N LYS A 68 -1.14 20.63 -3.55
CA LYS A 68 -1.99 19.90 -4.50
C LYS A 68 -1.14 19.08 -5.46
N VAL A 69 -1.59 17.87 -5.76
CA VAL A 69 -0.99 16.98 -6.75
C VAL A 69 -2.01 16.60 -7.82
N GLN A 70 -1.56 16.50 -9.06
CA GLN A 70 -2.39 16.00 -10.17
C GLN A 70 -2.22 14.49 -10.39
N TYR A 71 -1.19 13.90 -9.79
CA TYR A 71 -0.86 12.49 -9.94
C TYR A 71 -0.39 11.91 -8.61
N ILE A 72 -0.75 10.66 -8.35
CA ILE A 72 -0.18 9.87 -7.26
C ILE A 72 0.86 8.92 -7.89
N PRO A 73 2.03 8.73 -7.26
CA PRO A 73 2.98 7.71 -7.70
C PRO A 73 2.28 6.33 -7.83
N PRO A 74 2.62 5.52 -8.85
CA PRO A 74 2.10 4.15 -8.96
C PRO A 74 2.40 3.36 -7.67
N ILE A 75 1.41 2.64 -7.16
CA ILE A 75 1.55 1.84 -5.95
C ILE A 75 1.82 0.39 -6.36
N VAL A 76 2.84 -0.24 -5.78
CA VAL A 76 3.09 -1.67 -5.96
C VAL A 76 2.64 -2.41 -4.71
N MET A 77 1.56 -3.18 -4.84
CA MET A 77 1.12 -4.08 -3.79
C MET A 77 1.73 -5.47 -3.99
N THR A 78 2.52 -5.92 -3.02
CA THR A 78 3.05 -7.28 -3.01
C THR A 78 2.25 -8.12 -2.01
N CYS A 79 1.71 -9.25 -2.48
CA CYS A 79 1.01 -10.25 -1.69
C CYS A 79 1.85 -11.52 -1.59
N LEU A 80 2.20 -11.90 -0.37
CA LEU A 80 2.93 -13.12 -0.06
C LEU A 80 1.98 -14.12 0.59
N LEU A 81 1.85 -15.30 -0.01
CA LEU A 81 1.03 -16.39 0.51
C LEU A 81 1.91 -17.39 1.26
N PRO A 82 1.71 -17.54 2.59
CA PRO A 82 2.31 -18.62 3.36
C PRO A 82 2.05 -20.00 2.77
N LYS A 83 2.91 -20.98 3.07
CA LYS A 83 2.69 -22.37 2.65
C LYS A 83 1.40 -22.96 3.25
N SER A 84 1.05 -22.54 4.46
CA SER A 84 -0.18 -22.94 5.13
C SER A 84 -1.40 -22.19 4.62
N TYR A 85 -1.28 -21.15 3.78
CA TYR A 85 -2.47 -20.49 3.25
C TYR A 85 -3.27 -21.45 2.34
N PRO A 86 -4.59 -21.64 2.56
CA PRO A 86 -5.50 -20.78 3.32
C PRO A 86 -5.87 -21.21 4.75
N SER A 87 -5.18 -22.18 5.36
CA SER A 87 -5.51 -22.72 6.70
C SER A 87 -5.08 -21.80 7.85
N ASP A 88 -3.78 -21.81 8.18
CA ASP A 88 -3.31 -21.36 9.50
C ASP A 88 -2.73 -19.95 9.51
N GLN A 89 -2.33 -19.43 8.35
CA GLN A 89 -1.68 -18.13 8.25
C GLN A 89 -2.31 -17.27 7.15
N PRO A 90 -2.60 -15.99 7.42
CA PRO A 90 -3.16 -15.08 6.44
C PRO A 90 -2.10 -14.66 5.40
N PRO A 91 -2.51 -14.14 4.24
CA PRO A 91 -1.60 -13.48 3.32
C PRO A 91 -0.92 -12.27 3.98
N ILE A 92 0.33 -12.01 3.60
CA ILE A 92 1.09 -10.83 4.02
C ILE A 92 1.11 -9.84 2.85
N PHE A 93 0.76 -8.59 3.12
CA PHE A 93 0.73 -7.54 2.11
C PHE A 93 1.75 -6.44 2.44
N THR A 94 2.43 -5.94 1.41
CA THR A 94 3.25 -4.74 1.48
C THR A 94 2.85 -3.78 0.37
N LEU A 95 2.83 -2.49 0.69
CA LEU A 95 2.64 -1.41 -0.27
C LEU A 95 3.98 -0.68 -0.41
N CYS A 96 4.45 -0.53 -1.65
CA CYS A 96 5.65 0.20 -2.00
C CYS A 96 5.31 1.31 -2.98
#